data_AF-A0A2G2QQR3-F1
#
_entry.id   AF-A0A2G2QQR3-F1
#
_cell.length_a   1.000
_cell.length_b   1.000
_cell.length_c   1.000
_cell.angle_alpha   90.00
_cell.angle_beta   90.00
_cell.angle_gamma   90.00
#
_symmetry.space_group_name_H-M   'P 1'
#
loop_
_entity.id
_entity.type
_entity.pdbx_description
1 polymer ?
#
loop_
_entity_poly.entity_id
_entity_poly.type
_entity_poly.pdbx_seq_one_letter_code
_entity_poly.pdbx_strand_id
1 'polypeptide(L)'
;MEWVLLAILGVLILYVILEYNKLVRLRNVFQNAFKQIDVTLKQRHDMIPQLVNTVKGYAKHEQATLTGVIDARNQAEKLRGQSDSGDAESMLALGQAEGLLGKAMGGIFALSEAYPDLKADGAFRDLMEQLTTIENKVAASRRGYNNTVLEYNNVLETFPTNILANMFTFKRASELDFDDREAIQNAPEVEF
;
A
#
# COMPACT_ATOMS: atom_id res chain seq x y z
N MET A 1 36.38 40.69 -7.70
CA MET A 1 35.41 40.15 -6.72
C MET A 1 34.02 39.96 -7.33
N GLU A 2 33.51 40.91 -8.13
CA GLU A 2 32.19 40.79 -8.79
C GLU A 2 32.01 39.51 -9.63
N TRP A 3 32.98 39.16 -10.49
CA TRP A 3 32.93 37.92 -11.28
C TRP A 3 32.93 36.65 -10.43
N VAL A 4 33.58 36.68 -9.26
CA VAL A 4 33.60 35.54 -8.32
C VAL A 4 32.23 35.39 -7.66
N LEU A 5 31.59 36.50 -7.26
CA LEU A 5 30.24 36.50 -6.70
C LEU A 5 29.20 36.01 -7.73
N LEU A 6 29.31 36.46 -8.97
CA LEU A 6 28.43 36.00 -10.06
C LEU A 6 28.62 34.51 -10.38
N ALA A 7 29.86 34.02 -10.38
CA ALA A 7 30.15 32.61 -10.58
C ALA A 7 29.56 31.75 -9.43
N ILE A 8 29.73 32.17 -8.18
CA ILE A 8 29.15 31.49 -7.01
C ILE A 8 27.62 31.46 -7.10
N LEU A 9 26.99 32.59 -7.45
CA LEU A 9 25.54 32.67 -7.62
C LEU A 9 25.05 31.73 -8.73
N GLY A 10 25.77 31.69 -9.87
CA GLY A 10 25.47 30.78 -10.97
C GLY A 10 25.51 29.31 -10.56
N VAL A 11 26.55 28.91 -9.80
CA VAL A 11 26.67 27.54 -9.27
C VAL A 11 25.52 27.22 -8.30
N LEU A 12 25.14 28.16 -7.44
CA LEU A 12 24.06 27.96 -6.47
C LEU A 12 22.71 27.81 -7.17
N ILE A 13 22.42 28.63 -8.19
CA ILE A 13 21.21 28.51 -9.00
C ILE A 13 21.17 27.15 -9.71
N LEU A 14 22.28 26.75 -10.34
CA LEU A 14 22.37 25.46 -11.01
C LEU A 14 22.12 24.30 -10.04
N TYR A 15 22.70 24.37 -8.84
CA TYR A 15 22.48 23.38 -7.79
C TYR A 15 21.00 23.27 -7.39
N VAL A 16 20.32 24.41 -7.16
CA VAL A 16 18.89 24.42 -6.84
C VAL A 16 18.05 23.77 -7.94
N ILE A 17 18.34 24.07 -9.21
CA ILE A 17 17.63 23.49 -10.35
C ILE A 17 17.83 21.96 -10.39
N LEU A 18 19.05 21.47 -10.16
CA LEU A 18 19.35 20.04 -10.19
C LEU A 18 18.63 19.28 -9.07
N GLU A 19 18.70 19.77 -7.84
CA GLU A 19 18.03 19.13 -6.69
C GLU A 19 16.51 19.17 -6.78
N TYR A 20 15.94 20.29 -7.25
CA TYR A 20 14.49 20.39 -7.47
C TYR A 20 14.02 19.34 -8.48
N ASN A 21 14.70 19.22 -9.63
CA ASN A 21 14.37 18.22 -10.64
C ASN A 21 14.55 16.78 -10.14
N LYS A 22 15.56 16.54 -9.31
CA LYS A 22 15.79 15.24 -8.66
C LYS A 22 14.61 14.86 -7.74
N LEU A 23 14.17 15.77 -6.87
CA LEU A 23 13.02 15.55 -5.99
C LEU A 23 11.72 15.32 -6.78
N VAL A 24 11.48 16.08 -7.85
CA VAL A 24 10.31 15.87 -8.73
C VAL A 24 10.37 14.49 -9.41
N ARG A 25 11.55 14.07 -9.89
CA ARG A 25 11.72 12.75 -10.50
C ARG A 25 11.42 11.64 -9.49
N LEU A 26 12.00 11.70 -8.29
CA LEU A 26 11.77 10.72 -7.24
C LEU A 26 10.30 10.67 -6.81
N ARG A 27 9.63 11.83 -6.76
CA ARG A 27 8.18 11.90 -6.52
C ARG A 27 7.39 11.12 -7.56
N ASN A 28 7.67 11.36 -8.83
CA ASN A 28 6.99 10.67 -9.93
C ASN A 28 7.27 9.15 -9.89
N VAL A 29 8.46 8.73 -9.44
CA VAL A 29 8.82 7.31 -9.31
C VAL A 29 7.95 6.61 -8.27
N PHE A 30 7.84 7.14 -7.04
CA PHE A 30 7.01 6.47 -6.02
C PHE A 30 5.52 6.52 -6.38
N GLN A 31 5.04 7.62 -6.96
CA GLN A 31 3.66 7.73 -7.43
C GLN A 31 3.35 6.71 -8.53
N ASN A 32 4.30 6.48 -9.44
CA ASN A 32 4.15 5.45 -10.47
C ASN A 32 4.16 4.04 -9.85
N ALA A 33 5.05 3.76 -8.90
CA ALA A 33 5.08 2.50 -8.18
C ALA A 33 3.74 2.23 -7.46
N PHE A 34 3.12 3.25 -6.86
CA PHE A 34 1.79 3.13 -6.27
C PHE A 34 0.70 2.78 -7.30
N LYS A 35 0.72 3.40 -8.49
CA LYS A 35 -0.25 3.06 -9.56
C LYS A 35 -0.19 1.58 -9.96
N GLN A 36 0.98 0.95 -9.89
CA GLN A 36 1.11 -0.50 -10.14
C GLN A 36 0.50 -1.35 -9.03
N ILE A 37 0.58 -0.88 -7.78
CA ILE A 37 -0.11 -1.50 -6.64
C ILE A 37 -1.62 -1.35 -6.82
N ASP A 38 -2.12 -0.15 -7.11
CA ASP A 38 -3.55 0.15 -7.26
C ASP A 38 -4.25 -0.80 -8.24
N VAL A 39 -3.66 -1.03 -9.42
CA VAL A 39 -4.20 -1.98 -10.41
C VAL A 39 -4.28 -3.40 -9.83
N THR A 40 -3.28 -3.81 -9.06
CA THR A 40 -3.22 -5.17 -8.47
C THR A 40 -4.22 -5.32 -7.32
N LEU A 41 -4.38 -4.29 -6.48
CA LEU A 41 -5.41 -4.24 -5.44
C LEU A 41 -6.82 -4.28 -6.05
N LYS A 42 -7.04 -3.57 -7.16
CA LYS A 42 -8.30 -3.65 -7.89
C LYS A 42 -8.62 -5.06 -8.37
N GLN A 43 -7.64 -5.75 -8.96
CA GLN A 43 -7.81 -7.16 -9.37
C GLN A 43 -8.19 -8.06 -8.19
N ARG A 44 -7.50 -7.89 -7.04
CA ARG A 44 -7.83 -8.58 -5.79
C ARG A 44 -9.29 -8.36 -5.39
N HIS A 45 -9.72 -7.11 -5.36
CA HIS A 45 -11.07 -6.72 -4.94
C HIS A 45 -12.16 -7.21 -5.89
N ASP A 46 -11.88 -7.27 -7.19
CA ASP A 46 -12.83 -7.75 -8.20
C ASP A 46 -13.04 -9.27 -8.14
N MET A 47 -12.05 -10.02 -7.64
CA MET A 47 -12.13 -11.48 -7.48
C MET A 47 -12.87 -11.92 -6.22
N ILE A 48 -12.84 -11.13 -5.15
CA ILE A 48 -13.45 -11.50 -3.86
C ILE A 48 -14.96 -11.81 -3.96
N PRO A 49 -15.80 -11.03 -4.66
CA PRO A 49 -17.21 -11.38 -4.83
C PRO A 49 -17.43 -12.73 -5.53
N GLN A 50 -16.57 -13.07 -6.50
CA GLN A 50 -16.64 -14.37 -7.18
C GLN A 50 -16.33 -15.50 -6.20
N LEU A 51 -15.28 -15.35 -5.39
CA LEU A 51 -14.94 -16.31 -4.33
C LEU A 51 -16.06 -16.47 -3.32
N VAL A 52 -16.61 -15.37 -2.80
CA VAL A 52 -17.70 -15.39 -1.82
C VAL A 52 -18.94 -16.10 -2.37
N ASN A 53 -19.27 -15.88 -3.64
CA ASN A 53 -20.38 -16.57 -4.30
C ASN A 53 -20.15 -18.09 -4.40
N THR A 54 -18.93 -18.53 -4.73
CA THR A 54 -18.57 -19.95 -4.74
C THR A 54 -18.70 -20.56 -3.35
N VAL A 55 -18.14 -19.92 -2.31
CA VAL A 55 -18.21 -20.41 -0.93
C VAL A 55 -19.66 -20.48 -0.42
N LYS A 56 -20.50 -19.49 -0.77
CA LYS A 56 -21.91 -19.45 -0.40
C LYS A 56 -22.71 -20.66 -0.92
N GLY A 57 -22.29 -21.27 -2.02
CA GLY A 57 -22.90 -22.49 -2.55
C GLY A 57 -22.82 -23.67 -1.58
N TYR A 58 -21.72 -23.76 -0.83
CA TYR A 58 -21.39 -24.88 0.06
C TYR A 58 -21.63 -24.55 1.54
N ALA A 59 -21.29 -23.33 1.97
CA ALA A 59 -21.29 -22.91 3.36
C ALA A 59 -22.44 -21.90 3.66
N LYS A 60 -23.68 -22.31 3.41
CA LYS A 60 -24.87 -21.42 3.53
C LYS A 60 -25.10 -20.87 4.95
N HIS A 61 -24.62 -21.57 5.98
CA HIS A 61 -24.75 -21.15 7.36
C HIS A 61 -23.69 -20.11 7.78
N GLU A 62 -22.68 -19.86 6.96
CA GLU A 62 -21.55 -18.95 7.24
C GLU A 62 -21.82 -17.51 6.78
N GLN A 63 -23.09 -17.08 6.78
CA GLN A 63 -23.48 -15.79 6.24
C GLN A 63 -22.79 -14.61 6.94
N ALA A 64 -22.58 -14.70 8.26
CA ALA A 64 -21.88 -13.67 9.02
C ALA A 64 -20.42 -13.52 8.53
N THR A 65 -19.71 -14.64 8.35
CA THR A 65 -18.33 -14.68 7.85
C THR A 65 -18.23 -14.10 6.45
N LEU A 66 -19.12 -14.52 5.55
CA LEU A 66 -19.13 -14.04 4.16
C LEU A 66 -19.49 -12.56 4.05
N THR A 67 -20.38 -12.07 4.91
CA THR A 67 -20.73 -10.64 4.98
C THR A 67 -19.53 -9.81 5.45
N GLY A 68 -18.81 -10.27 6.50
CA GLY A 68 -17.60 -9.62 6.98
C GLY A 68 -16.51 -9.49 5.91
N VAL A 69 -16.34 -10.49 5.04
CA VAL A 69 -15.39 -10.43 3.91
C VAL A 69 -15.81 -9.38 2.88
N ILE A 70 -17.10 -9.33 2.53
CA ILE A 70 -17.62 -8.34 1.58
C ILE A 70 -17.52 -6.92 2.16
N ASP A 71 -17.80 -6.73 3.44
CA ASP A 71 -17.69 -5.43 4.10
C ASP A 71 -16.24 -4.95 4.16
N ALA A 72 -15.31 -5.84 4.53
CA ALA A 72 -13.88 -5.54 4.53
C ALA A 72 -13.40 -5.18 3.11
N ARG A 73 -13.84 -5.91 2.09
CA ARG A 73 -13.54 -5.61 0.67
C ARG A 73 -14.09 -4.24 0.27
N ASN A 74 -15.33 -3.92 0.64
CA ASN A 74 -15.96 -2.65 0.28
C ASN A 74 -15.26 -1.46 0.94
N GLN A 75 -14.81 -1.64 2.19
CA GLN A 75 -14.04 -0.63 2.89
C GLN A 75 -12.66 -0.42 2.24
N ALA A 76 -11.95 -1.51 1.91
CA ALA A 76 -10.67 -1.45 1.20
C ALA A 76 -10.82 -0.80 -0.19
N GLU A 77 -11.83 -1.20 -0.96
CA GLU A 77 -12.17 -0.62 -2.26
C GLU A 77 -12.41 0.89 -2.19
N LYS A 78 -13.22 1.31 -1.21
CA LYS A 78 -13.55 2.71 -0.98
C LYS A 78 -12.30 3.52 -0.66
N LEU A 79 -11.48 3.05 0.27
CA LEU A 79 -10.26 3.74 0.68
C LEU A 79 -9.25 3.79 -0.45
N ARG A 80 -9.09 2.71 -1.22
CA ARG A 80 -8.23 2.70 -2.43
C ARG A 80 -8.65 3.79 -3.42
N GLY A 81 -9.95 3.96 -3.65
CA GLY A 81 -10.47 5.02 -4.51
C GLY A 81 -10.24 6.45 -3.99
N GLN A 82 -9.91 6.60 -2.70
CA GLN A 82 -9.60 7.87 -2.05
C GLN A 82 -8.09 8.07 -1.81
N SER A 83 -7.28 7.03 -2.06
CA SER A 83 -5.85 7.06 -1.76
C SER A 83 -5.07 7.96 -2.70
N ASP A 84 -4.23 8.80 -2.12
CA ASP A 84 -3.16 9.52 -2.81
C ASP A 84 -1.83 9.14 -2.18
N SER A 85 -0.93 8.56 -2.96
CA SER A 85 0.45 8.25 -2.52
C SER A 85 1.24 9.44 -1.97
N GLY A 86 0.83 10.68 -2.30
CA GLY A 86 1.40 11.90 -1.71
C GLY A 86 0.80 12.31 -0.36
N ASP A 87 -0.29 11.67 0.06
CA ASP A 87 -0.98 11.93 1.33
C ASP A 87 -0.80 10.76 2.31
N ALA A 88 -0.14 11.06 3.43
CA ALA A 88 0.23 10.05 4.41
C ALA A 88 -0.98 9.41 5.11
N GLU A 89 -2.01 10.20 5.36
CA GLU A 89 -3.22 9.73 6.04
C GLU A 89 -3.99 8.75 5.16
N SER A 90 -4.19 9.08 3.87
CA SER A 90 -4.86 8.18 2.94
C SER A 90 -4.12 6.84 2.74
N MET A 91 -2.78 6.86 2.74
CA MET A 91 -1.97 5.65 2.60
C MET A 91 -2.01 4.76 3.85
N LEU A 92 -2.05 5.37 5.04
CA LEU A 92 -2.24 4.65 6.30
C LEU A 92 -3.62 4.00 6.35
N ALA A 93 -4.67 4.75 6.02
CA ALA A 93 -6.04 4.24 6.00
C ALA A 93 -6.20 3.08 5.02
N LEU A 94 -5.63 3.19 3.80
CA LEU A 94 -5.59 2.10 2.84
C LEU A 94 -4.89 0.87 3.42
N GLY A 95 -3.72 1.05 4.01
CA GLY A 95 -2.93 -0.02 4.62
C GLY A 95 -3.71 -0.81 5.67
N GLN A 96 -4.38 -0.10 6.58
CA GLN A 96 -5.24 -0.70 7.60
C GLN A 96 -6.40 -1.51 6.99
N ALA A 97 -7.07 -0.96 5.98
CA ALA A 97 -8.20 -1.63 5.34
C ALA A 97 -7.78 -2.88 4.55
N GLU A 98 -6.65 -2.83 3.84
CA GLU A 98 -6.06 -4.00 3.16
C GLU A 98 -5.62 -5.08 4.15
N GLY A 99 -5.13 -4.68 5.34
CA GLY A 99 -4.80 -5.57 6.45
C GLY A 99 -6.05 -6.27 7.03
N LEU A 100 -7.13 -5.51 7.27
CA LEU A 100 -8.42 -6.07 7.69
C LEU A 100 -8.99 -7.03 6.65
N LEU A 101 -8.90 -6.69 5.36
CA LEU A 101 -9.30 -7.59 4.28
C LEU A 101 -8.47 -8.87 4.27
N GLY A 102 -7.15 -8.78 4.44
CA GLY A 102 -6.27 -9.94 4.57
C GLY A 102 -6.68 -10.86 5.71
N LYS A 103 -7.02 -10.29 6.88
CA LYS A 103 -7.53 -11.06 8.04
C LYS A 103 -8.87 -11.74 7.73
N ALA A 104 -9.81 -11.04 7.10
CA ALA A 104 -11.11 -11.58 6.71
C ALA A 104 -10.96 -12.75 5.70
N MET A 105 -10.03 -12.64 4.75
CA MET A 105 -9.68 -13.70 3.80
C MET A 105 -9.13 -14.95 4.47
N GLY A 106 -8.44 -14.82 5.60
CA GLY A 106 -8.05 -15.97 6.44
C GLY A 106 -9.25 -16.79 6.93
N GLY A 107 -10.40 -16.15 7.15
CA GLY A 107 -11.66 -16.81 7.48
C GLY A 107 -12.16 -17.73 6.36
N ILE A 108 -12.01 -17.33 5.10
CA ILE A 108 -12.37 -18.18 3.95
C ILE A 108 -11.50 -19.44 3.90
N PHE A 109 -10.22 -19.32 4.24
CA PHE A 109 -9.32 -20.47 4.32
C PHE A 109 -9.77 -21.45 5.41
N ALA A 110 -10.16 -20.95 6.58
CA ALA A 110 -10.71 -21.77 7.66
C ALA A 110 -12.03 -22.48 7.24
N LEU A 111 -12.89 -21.80 6.47
CA LEU A 111 -14.08 -22.43 5.89
C LEU A 111 -13.71 -23.57 4.93
N SER A 112 -12.68 -23.41 4.11
CA SER A 112 -12.27 -24.51 3.21
C SER A 112 -11.84 -25.77 3.97
N GLU A 113 -11.24 -25.65 5.15
CA GLU A 113 -10.90 -26.80 5.99
C GLU A 113 -12.12 -27.45 6.64
N ALA A 114 -13.13 -26.65 7.01
CA ALA A 114 -14.37 -27.14 7.61
C ALA A 114 -15.32 -27.80 6.59
N TYR A 115 -15.21 -27.47 5.30
CA TYR A 115 -16.10 -27.96 4.24
C TYR A 115 -15.29 -28.68 3.13
N PRO A 116 -15.07 -30.02 3.23
CA PRO A 116 -14.26 -30.79 2.28
C PRO A 116 -14.74 -30.70 0.82
N ASP A 117 -16.05 -30.62 0.59
CA ASP A 117 -16.62 -30.49 -0.76
C ASP A 117 -16.24 -29.16 -1.41
N LEU A 118 -16.16 -28.07 -0.64
CA LEU A 118 -15.68 -26.76 -1.10
C LEU A 118 -14.18 -26.83 -1.42
N LYS A 119 -13.40 -27.50 -0.57
CA LYS A 119 -11.96 -27.70 -0.79
C LYS A 119 -11.66 -28.52 -2.04
N ALA A 120 -12.55 -29.46 -2.36
CA ALA A 120 -12.45 -30.29 -3.56
C ALA A 120 -12.93 -29.57 -4.83
N ASP A 121 -13.71 -28.49 -4.70
CA ASP A 121 -14.23 -27.74 -5.84
C ASP A 121 -13.11 -27.09 -6.67
N GLY A 122 -13.12 -27.35 -7.98
CA GLY A 122 -12.10 -26.86 -8.90
C GLY A 122 -12.12 -25.34 -9.04
N ALA A 123 -13.31 -24.74 -9.15
CA ALA A 123 -13.44 -23.30 -9.31
C ALA A 123 -12.98 -22.53 -8.07
N PHE A 124 -13.26 -23.05 -6.87
CA PHE A 124 -12.73 -22.51 -5.62
C PHE A 124 -11.20 -22.55 -5.59
N ARG A 125 -10.60 -23.69 -5.92
CA ARG A 125 -9.14 -23.86 -5.95
C ARG A 125 -8.47 -22.91 -6.94
N ASP A 126 -9.02 -22.78 -8.14
CA ASP A 126 -8.49 -21.88 -9.18
C ASP A 126 -8.55 -20.41 -8.75
N LEU A 127 -9.65 -20.00 -8.09
CA LEU A 127 -9.78 -18.64 -7.54
C LEU A 127 -8.79 -18.39 -6.40
N MET A 128 -8.60 -19.36 -5.51
CA MET A 128 -7.65 -19.26 -4.40
C MET A 128 -6.20 -19.19 -4.87
N GLU A 129 -5.83 -19.93 -5.92
CA GLU A 129 -4.51 -19.86 -6.55
C GLU A 129 -4.26 -18.51 -7.20
N GLN A 130 -5.24 -17.99 -7.96
CA GLN A 130 -5.17 -16.67 -8.56
C GLN A 130 -5.05 -15.57 -7.49
N LEU A 131 -5.85 -15.64 -6.43
CA LEU A 131 -5.76 -14.69 -5.31
C LEU A 131 -4.40 -14.77 -4.64
N THR A 132 -3.87 -15.96 -4.37
CA THR A 132 -2.54 -16.14 -3.77
C THR A 132 -1.44 -15.55 -4.67
N THR A 133 -1.55 -15.72 -5.98
CA THR A 133 -0.65 -15.09 -6.96
C THR A 133 -0.74 -13.57 -6.90
N ILE A 134 -1.95 -13.02 -6.80
CA ILE A 134 -2.18 -11.57 -6.64
C ILE A 134 -1.60 -11.08 -5.31
N GLU A 135 -1.82 -11.76 -4.19
CA GLU A 135 -1.26 -11.39 -2.88
C GLU A 135 0.26 -11.33 -2.90
N ASN A 136 0.91 -12.34 -3.51
CA ASN A 136 2.37 -12.34 -3.67
C ASN A 136 2.84 -11.15 -4.51
N LYS A 137 2.10 -10.78 -5.55
CA LYS A 137 2.38 -9.60 -6.37
C LYS A 137 2.17 -8.31 -5.59
N VAL A 138 1.10 -8.18 -4.81
CA VAL A 138 0.85 -7.03 -3.93
C VAL A 138 2.01 -6.88 -2.95
N ALA A 139 2.42 -7.95 -2.27
CA ALA A 139 3.54 -7.92 -1.33
C ALA A 139 4.87 -7.51 -1.99
N ALA A 140 5.15 -8.01 -3.20
CA ALA A 140 6.33 -7.62 -3.97
C ALA A 140 6.27 -6.14 -4.39
N SER A 141 5.15 -5.68 -4.96
CA SER A 141 4.95 -4.30 -5.38
C SER A 141 4.99 -3.33 -4.20
N ARG A 142 4.43 -3.71 -3.04
CA ARG A 142 4.49 -2.93 -1.78
C ARG A 142 5.93 -2.71 -1.33
N ARG A 143 6.77 -3.76 -1.34
CA ARG A 143 8.21 -3.62 -1.04
C ARG A 143 8.89 -2.68 -2.04
N GLY A 144 8.59 -2.82 -3.33
CA GLY A 144 9.10 -1.93 -4.37
C GLY A 144 8.72 -0.46 -4.12
N TYR A 145 7.45 -0.19 -3.82
CA TYR A 145 6.95 1.15 -3.48
C TYR A 145 7.64 1.71 -2.23
N ASN A 146 7.69 0.96 -1.14
CA ASN A 146 8.31 1.42 0.10
C ASN A 146 9.80 1.75 -0.09
N ASN A 147 10.52 0.99 -0.93
CA ASN A 147 11.90 1.33 -1.29
C ASN A 147 12.00 2.68 -2.02
N THR A 148 11.09 2.97 -2.96
CA THR A 148 11.08 4.26 -3.68
C THR A 148 10.68 5.44 -2.77
N VAL A 149 9.77 5.20 -1.81
CA VAL A 149 9.41 6.17 -0.77
C VAL A 149 10.61 6.45 0.13
N LEU A 150 11.33 5.41 0.55
CA LEU A 150 12.55 5.54 1.35
C LEU A 150 13.62 6.35 0.61
N GLU A 151 13.87 6.06 -0.67
CA GLU A 151 14.84 6.82 -1.48
C GLU A 151 14.46 8.30 -1.58
N TYR A 152 13.19 8.59 -1.85
CA TYR A 152 12.67 9.95 -1.89
C TYR A 152 12.83 10.66 -0.53
N ASN A 153 12.43 10.02 0.57
CA ASN A 153 12.50 10.59 1.92
C ASN A 153 13.97 10.83 2.35
N ASN A 154 14.88 9.92 2.03
CA ASN A 154 16.31 10.09 2.32
C ASN A 154 16.88 11.33 1.60
N VAL A 155 16.56 11.51 0.32
CA VAL A 155 17.00 12.70 -0.44
C VAL A 155 16.35 13.96 0.11
N LEU A 156 15.07 13.90 0.48
CA LEU A 156 14.33 15.00 1.08
C LEU A 156 14.93 15.46 2.41
N GLU A 157 15.45 14.54 3.23
CA GLU A 157 15.92 14.81 4.60
C GLU A 157 17.43 15.09 4.69
N THR A 158 18.19 14.78 3.63
CA THR A 158 19.64 14.98 3.60
C THR A 158 20.03 16.42 3.28
N PHE A 159 21.04 16.94 3.99
CA PHE A 159 21.65 18.23 3.67
C PHE A 159 22.47 18.15 2.37
N PRO A 160 22.40 19.14 1.45
CA PRO A 160 21.68 20.42 1.54
C PRO A 160 20.21 20.41 1.06
N THR A 161 19.75 19.30 0.51
CA THR A 161 18.44 19.19 -0.15
C THR A 161 17.26 19.47 0.80
N ASN A 162 17.38 19.18 2.09
CA ASN A 162 16.36 19.49 3.11
C ASN A 162 15.97 20.98 3.20
N ILE A 163 16.90 21.90 2.94
CA ILE A 163 16.61 23.34 2.92
C ILE A 163 15.69 23.67 1.73
N LEU A 164 16.00 23.11 0.56
CA LEU A 164 15.20 23.28 -0.65
C LEU A 164 13.84 22.61 -0.53
N ALA A 165 13.79 21.43 0.08
CA ALA A 165 12.55 20.71 0.34
C ALA A 165 11.58 21.55 1.17
N ASN A 166 12.06 22.16 2.27
CA ASN A 166 11.25 23.05 3.10
C ASN A 166 10.81 24.30 2.34
N MET A 167 11.71 24.92 1.56
CA MET A 167 11.42 26.13 0.80
C MET A 167 10.37 25.92 -0.31
N PHE A 168 10.40 24.76 -0.98
CA PHE A 168 9.48 24.40 -2.06
C PHE A 168 8.34 23.47 -1.62
N THR A 169 8.16 23.28 -0.31
CA THR A 169 7.04 22.52 0.29
C THR A 169 6.98 21.05 -0.20
N PHE A 170 8.14 20.42 -0.40
CA PHE A 170 8.20 18.97 -0.58
C PHE A 170 7.86 18.29 0.75
N LYS A 171 6.84 17.44 0.72
CA LYS A 171 6.40 16.67 1.89
C LYS A 171 7.01 15.27 1.87
N ARG A 172 7.22 14.70 3.06
CA ARG A 172 7.59 13.30 3.25
C ARG A 172 6.49 12.39 2.68
N ALA A 173 6.86 11.37 1.94
CA ALA A 173 5.92 10.36 1.44
C ALA A 173 5.72 9.26 2.49
N SER A 174 4.52 8.67 2.50
CA SER A 174 4.17 7.59 3.43
C SER A 174 4.30 6.23 2.75
N GLU A 175 4.83 5.28 3.51
CA GLU A 175 4.90 3.88 3.10
C GLU A 175 3.51 3.25 3.14
N LEU A 176 3.34 2.19 2.35
CA LEU A 176 2.15 1.36 2.41
C LEU A 176 2.49 0.15 3.27
N ASP A 177 1.83 0.05 4.41
CA ASP A 177 2.01 -1.04 5.36
C ASP A 177 0.67 -1.65 5.70
N PHE A 178 0.60 -2.98 5.73
CA PHE A 178 -0.65 -3.70 6.05
C PHE A 178 -0.68 -4.19 7.49
N ASP A 179 0.44 -4.04 8.21
CA ASP A 179 0.48 -4.32 9.63
C ASP A 179 -0.21 -3.21 10.41
N ASP A 180 -0.88 -3.60 11.50
CA ASP A 180 -1.38 -2.69 12.50
C ASP A 180 -0.17 -2.01 13.17
N ARG A 181 0.34 -0.92 12.58
CA ARG A 181 1.26 -0.03 13.29
C ARG A 181 0.65 0.44 14.62
N GLU A 182 -0.68 0.44 14.73
CA GLU A 182 -1.41 0.62 15.99
C GLU A 182 -1.25 -0.54 16.99
N ALA A 183 -1.15 -1.80 16.56
CA ALA A 183 -0.90 -2.93 17.47
C ALA A 183 0.55 -2.96 17.98
N ILE A 184 1.49 -2.45 17.17
CA ILE A 184 2.90 -2.30 17.58
C ILE A 184 3.08 -1.11 18.54
N GLN A 185 2.35 -0.01 18.33
CA GLN A 185 2.37 1.14 19.25
C GLN A 185 1.63 0.89 20.57
N ASN A 186 0.65 -0.03 20.58
CA ASN A 186 -0.11 -0.42 21.78
C ASN A 186 0.34 -1.75 22.40
N ALA A 187 1.58 -2.19 22.15
CA ALA A 187 2.12 -3.37 22.83
C ALA A 187 2.01 -3.17 24.35
N PRO A 188 1.43 -4.10 25.12
CA PRO A 188 1.25 -3.92 26.56
C PRO A 188 2.62 -3.74 27.21
N GLU A 189 2.80 -2.67 27.98
CA GLU A 189 3.95 -2.52 28.87
C GLU A 189 3.98 -3.74 29.79
N VAL A 190 5.00 -4.58 29.62
CA VAL A 190 5.24 -5.71 30.51
C VAL A 190 5.72 -5.13 31.83
N GLU A 191 4.79 -4.89 32.75
CA GLU A 191 5.14 -4.66 34.15
C GLU A 191 5.71 -5.98 34.73
N PHE A 192 6.94 -5.91 35.23
CA PHE A 192 7.59 -6.96 36.03
C PHE A 192 7.21 -6.81 37.51
#